data_AF-A0A9X3X3X6-F1
#
_entry.id   AF-A0A9X3X3X6-F1
#
_cell.length_a   1.000
_cell.length_b   1.000
_cell.length_c   1.000
_cell.angle_alpha   90.00
_cell.angle_beta   90.00
_cell.angle_gamma   90.00
#
_symmetry.space_group_name_H-M   'P 1'
#
loop_
_entity.id
_entity.type
_entity.pdbx_description
1 polymer ?
#
loop_
_entity_poly.entity_id
_entity_poly.type
_entity_poly.pdbx_seq_one_letter_code
_entity_poly.pdbx_strand_id
1 'polypeptide(L)'
;MPLLSRRLAPLALLSFLAALGPACTAELEEGCLGGQCVPPGSPPIPPLPTSDGGGGAGGGGGGDAGPTCEDTPATGDFPCDVFTVLQTHCHGCHQSPPLNNAPYSLLTYEDTRLPHGMTTKPRFVRMAEVVESGFMPLMATLPEADKQILLDWLSTCGLPAEGMGCE
;
A
#
# COMPACT_ATOMS: atom_id res chain seq x y z
N MET A 1 -34.50 54.69 -8.72
CA MET A 1 -34.04 55.99 -8.19
C MET A 1 -34.97 56.32 -7.02
N PRO A 2 -34.54 56.56 -5.75
CA PRO A 2 -33.28 57.11 -5.19
C PRO A 2 -32.41 56.02 -4.49
N LEU A 3 -31.07 56.07 -4.41
CA LEU A 3 -30.08 56.98 -3.77
C LEU A 3 -29.76 56.67 -2.29
N LEU A 4 -28.50 56.22 -2.06
CA LEU A 4 -27.61 56.39 -0.89
C LEU A 4 -28.02 55.69 0.43
N SER A 5 -27.13 55.04 1.19
CA SER A 5 -25.90 55.64 1.69
C SER A 5 -24.87 54.63 2.26
N ARG A 6 -23.60 54.94 2.00
CA ARG A 6 -22.32 54.43 2.53
C ARG A 6 -22.23 54.35 4.06
N ARG A 7 -21.54 53.32 4.57
CA ARG A 7 -20.41 53.35 5.55
C ARG A 7 -19.58 52.07 5.33
N LEU A 8 -18.36 52.00 4.77
CA LEU A 8 -17.05 52.51 5.19
C LEU A 8 -16.62 52.18 6.64
N ALA A 9 -15.89 51.05 6.76
CA ALA A 9 -14.69 50.75 7.58
C ALA A 9 -14.85 50.71 9.13
N PRO A 10 -14.09 49.87 9.89
CA PRO A 10 -12.62 49.80 9.84
C PRO A 10 -11.98 48.40 9.79
N LEU A 11 -10.76 48.39 9.24
CA LEU A 11 -9.71 47.40 9.51
C LEU A 11 -9.55 47.25 11.04
N ALA A 12 -9.63 46.02 11.53
CA ALA A 12 -8.95 45.63 12.76
C ALA A 12 -7.85 44.63 12.39
N LEU A 13 -6.66 45.19 12.19
CA LEU A 13 -5.38 44.51 12.30
C LEU A 13 -5.32 43.89 13.71
N LEU A 14 -5.23 42.56 13.82
CA LEU A 14 -4.77 41.92 15.05
C LEU A 14 -3.90 40.72 14.68
N SER A 15 -2.62 41.05 14.64
CA SER A 15 -1.46 40.18 14.65
C SER A 15 -1.63 39.04 15.67
N PHE A 16 -1.59 37.79 15.19
CA PHE A 16 -1.14 36.66 15.99
C PHE A 16 0.10 36.07 15.30
N LEU A 17 1.23 36.73 15.56
CA LEU A 17 2.55 36.11 15.49
C LEU A 17 2.78 35.31 16.78
N ALA A 18 3.57 34.26 16.65
CA ALA A 18 4.28 33.52 17.69
C ALA A 18 3.58 32.27 18.28
N ALA A 19 3.77 31.14 17.59
CA ALA A 19 4.10 29.86 18.22
C ALA A 19 4.88 28.97 17.24
N LEU A 20 5.98 29.49 16.68
CA LEU A 20 7.06 28.66 16.15
C LEU A 20 7.99 28.33 17.31
N GLY A 21 7.79 27.15 17.91
CA GLY A 21 8.76 26.59 18.86
C GLY A 21 9.95 25.99 18.10
N PRO A 22 11.20 26.22 18.55
CA PRO A 22 12.37 25.49 18.08
C PRO A 22 12.68 24.35 19.06
N ALA A 23 12.55 23.10 18.64
CA ALA A 23 13.14 21.97 19.35
C ALA A 23 13.21 20.70 18.47
N CYS A 24 14.02 20.79 17.41
CA CYS A 24 14.80 19.68 16.84
C CYS A 24 15.91 20.30 15.98
N THR A 25 16.81 21.06 16.60
CA THR A 25 18.15 21.25 16.04
C THR A 25 18.91 19.96 16.31
N ALA A 26 18.66 18.92 15.52
CA ALA A 26 19.65 17.88 15.36
C ALA A 26 20.74 18.50 14.49
N GLU A 27 21.80 18.99 15.13
CA GLU A 27 23.12 19.08 14.49
C GLU A 27 23.42 17.66 13.98
N LEU A 28 23.17 17.43 12.68
CA LEU A 28 23.78 16.32 11.98
C LEU A 28 25.25 16.70 11.83
N GLU A 29 26.07 16.37 12.82
CA GLU A 29 27.51 16.24 12.58
C GLU A 29 27.68 15.30 11.38
N GLU A 30 28.43 15.72 10.37
CA GLU A 30 28.74 15.02 9.12
C GLU A 30 29.55 13.70 9.30
N GLY A 31 29.25 12.93 10.34
CA GLY A 31 29.92 11.69 10.73
C GLY A 31 29.12 10.40 10.57
N CYS A 32 27.78 10.41 10.47
CA CYS A 32 26.97 9.17 10.43
C CYS A 32 26.33 8.84 9.07
N LEU A 33 26.88 9.33 7.94
CA LEU A 33 26.47 8.88 6.60
C LEU A 33 27.36 7.75 6.03
N GLY A 34 28.42 7.33 6.74
CA GLY A 34 29.41 6.37 6.22
C GLY A 34 29.68 5.11 7.05
N GLY A 35 29.18 4.98 8.27
CA GLY A 35 29.45 3.79 9.08
C GLY A 35 29.19 3.96 10.58
N GLN A 36 28.66 2.89 11.17
CA GLN A 36 28.40 2.61 12.59
C GLN A 36 28.80 3.69 13.61
N CYS A 37 27.81 4.36 14.19
CA CYS A 37 28.02 5.37 15.21
C CYS A 37 28.56 4.70 16.50
N VAL A 38 29.79 5.01 16.89
CA VAL A 38 30.45 4.53 18.13
C VAL A 38 30.33 5.63 19.20
N PRO A 39 29.81 5.32 20.41
CA PRO A 39 29.70 6.31 21.48
C PRO A 39 31.08 6.73 22.03
N PRO A 40 31.22 7.98 22.52
CA PRO A 40 32.48 8.48 23.06
C PRO A 40 32.94 7.64 24.26
N GLY A 41 34.18 7.14 24.19
CA GLY A 41 34.81 6.32 25.24
C GLY A 41 35.10 4.86 24.86
N SER A 42 34.73 4.42 23.66
CA SER A 42 35.03 3.07 23.18
C SER A 42 36.42 2.98 22.53
N PRO A 43 37.17 1.88 22.69
CA PRO A 43 38.44 1.68 22.01
C PRO A 43 38.25 1.56 20.48
N PRO A 44 39.22 1.99 19.66
CA PRO A 44 39.10 1.96 18.20
C PRO A 44 38.98 0.52 17.67
N ILE A 45 37.97 0.28 16.82
CA ILE A 45 37.79 -0.98 16.10
C ILE A 45 38.69 -0.97 14.86
N PRO A 46 39.42 -2.04 14.54
CA PRO A 46 40.22 -2.11 13.31
C PRO A 46 39.33 -2.06 12.05
N PRO A 47 39.80 -1.45 10.94
CA PRO A 47 38.99 -1.29 9.73
C PRO A 47 38.69 -2.64 9.06
N LEU A 48 37.42 -2.83 8.68
CA LEU A 48 36.99 -3.89 7.77
C LEU A 48 37.24 -3.47 6.30
N PRO A 49 37.44 -4.43 5.37
CA PRO A 49 37.68 -4.12 3.96
C PRO A 49 36.44 -3.48 3.31
N THR A 50 36.64 -2.34 2.67
CA THR A 50 35.65 -1.56 1.93
C THR A 50 35.49 -2.11 0.51
N SER A 51 34.28 -2.51 0.14
CA SER A 51 33.89 -2.76 -1.26
C SER A 51 33.36 -1.47 -1.86
N ASP A 52 34.12 -0.87 -2.77
CA ASP A 52 33.70 0.22 -3.65
C ASP A 52 32.65 -0.28 -4.66
N GLY A 53 31.54 0.45 -4.78
CA GLY A 53 30.46 0.09 -5.69
C GLY A 53 29.40 1.16 -5.89
N GLY A 54 29.77 2.24 -6.60
CA GLY A 54 28.95 2.88 -7.64
C GLY A 54 27.61 3.52 -7.25
N GLY A 55 27.53 4.85 -7.34
CA GLY A 55 26.36 5.65 -7.00
C GLY A 55 25.18 5.56 -7.99
N GLY A 56 24.00 5.83 -7.43
CA GLY A 56 22.77 6.14 -8.14
C GLY A 56 21.94 7.08 -7.28
N ALA A 57 21.80 8.32 -7.72
CA ALA A 57 20.99 9.34 -7.08
C ALA A 57 19.55 9.33 -7.63
N GLY A 58 18.59 9.45 -6.72
CA GLY A 58 17.15 9.63 -6.98
C GLY A 58 16.35 8.70 -6.08
N GLY A 59 15.39 9.10 -5.29
CA GLY A 59 14.71 10.36 -5.02
C GLY A 59 13.70 10.03 -3.92
N GLY A 60 13.39 11.00 -3.05
CA GLY A 60 12.73 10.78 -1.78
C GLY A 60 11.39 10.02 -1.81
N GLY A 61 11.13 9.32 -0.71
CA GLY A 61 9.89 8.64 -0.44
C GLY A 61 10.08 7.59 0.64
N GLY A 62 10.40 8.02 1.86
CA GLY A 62 10.28 7.17 3.06
C GLY A 62 8.80 6.92 3.35
N GLY A 63 8.16 6.11 2.50
CA GLY A 63 6.96 5.37 2.82
C GLY A 63 7.41 3.93 3.03
N ASP A 64 6.94 3.33 4.11
CA ASP A 64 7.07 1.91 4.43
C ASP A 64 7.02 1.09 3.13
N ALA A 65 8.19 0.63 2.66
CA ALA A 65 8.29 -0.16 1.44
C ALA A 65 7.80 -1.55 1.82
N GLY A 66 6.47 -1.68 1.88
CA GLY A 66 5.81 -2.97 1.88
C GLY A 66 6.39 -3.82 0.75
N PRO A 67 6.32 -5.16 0.86
CA PRO A 67 6.91 -6.07 -0.10
C PRO A 67 6.54 -5.65 -1.52
N THR A 68 7.56 -5.43 -2.37
CA THR A 68 7.33 -5.14 -3.78
C THR A 68 6.86 -6.43 -4.44
N CYS A 69 5.60 -6.45 -4.88
CA CYS A 69 4.98 -7.63 -5.50
C CYS A 69 5.47 -7.93 -6.93
N GLU A 70 6.61 -7.35 -7.32
CA GLU A 70 7.16 -7.38 -8.68
C GLU A 70 7.63 -8.78 -9.08
N ASP A 71 8.10 -9.57 -8.10
CA ASP A 71 8.61 -10.92 -8.31
C ASP A 71 7.54 -12.02 -8.16
N THR A 72 6.27 -11.65 -7.95
CA THR A 72 5.20 -12.63 -7.76
C THR A 72 4.86 -13.34 -9.08
N PRO A 73 4.80 -14.69 -9.12
CA PRO A 73 4.46 -15.42 -10.34
C PRO A 73 3.11 -15.00 -10.91
N ALA A 74 3.06 -14.87 -12.24
CA ALA A 74 1.84 -14.50 -12.97
C ALA A 74 0.84 -15.67 -13.12
N THR A 75 1.27 -16.89 -12.86
CA THR A 75 0.51 -18.14 -12.99
C THR A 75 0.70 -19.01 -11.75
N GLY A 76 -0.22 -19.94 -11.50
CA GLY A 76 -0.09 -20.98 -10.47
C GLY A 76 -1.37 -21.24 -9.71
N ASP A 77 -1.25 -22.07 -8.67
CA ASP A 77 -2.23 -22.44 -7.64
C ASP A 77 -2.86 -21.34 -6.77
N PHE A 78 -4.17 -21.28 -6.56
CA PHE A 78 -4.73 -20.70 -5.34
C PHE A 78 -4.46 -21.63 -4.15
N PRO A 79 -4.05 -21.07 -2.99
CA PRO A 79 -4.15 -21.78 -1.72
C PRO A 79 -5.59 -22.28 -1.49
N CYS A 80 -5.74 -23.47 -0.91
CA CYS A 80 -7.04 -24.14 -0.83
C CYS A 80 -8.10 -23.42 0.00
N ASP A 81 -7.68 -22.79 1.09
CA ASP A 81 -8.53 -21.92 1.90
C ASP A 81 -8.96 -20.67 1.11
N VAL A 82 -8.04 -20.02 0.42
CA VAL A 82 -8.32 -18.87 -0.46
C VAL A 82 -9.31 -19.26 -1.55
N PHE A 83 -9.06 -20.37 -2.26
CA PHE A 83 -9.95 -20.85 -3.31
C PHE A 83 -11.35 -21.15 -2.76
N THR A 84 -11.46 -21.76 -1.59
CA THR A 84 -12.76 -22.03 -0.94
C THR A 84 -13.53 -20.75 -0.69
N VAL A 85 -12.86 -19.69 -0.20
CA VAL A 85 -13.48 -18.38 0.03
C VAL A 85 -13.91 -17.73 -1.30
N LEU A 86 -13.04 -17.71 -2.30
CA LEU A 86 -13.34 -17.15 -3.62
C LEU A 86 -14.52 -17.88 -4.28
N GLN A 87 -14.53 -19.22 -4.23
CA GLN A 87 -15.61 -20.04 -4.76
C GLN A 87 -16.94 -19.75 -4.07
N THR A 88 -16.93 -19.63 -2.75
CA THR A 88 -18.15 -19.44 -1.94
C THR A 88 -18.76 -18.06 -2.13
N HIS A 89 -17.93 -17.01 -2.17
CA HIS A 89 -18.41 -15.62 -2.06
C HIS A 89 -18.21 -14.77 -3.31
N CYS A 90 -17.23 -15.09 -4.15
CA CYS A 90 -16.82 -14.24 -5.27
C CYS A 90 -17.23 -14.81 -6.63
N HIS A 91 -17.06 -16.12 -6.84
CA HIS A 91 -17.28 -16.75 -8.14
C HIS A 91 -18.73 -16.65 -8.60
N GLY A 92 -19.72 -16.53 -7.70
CA GLY A 92 -21.12 -16.36 -8.11
C GLY A 92 -21.38 -15.16 -9.05
N CYS A 93 -20.59 -14.09 -8.93
CA CYS A 93 -20.68 -12.92 -9.82
C CYS A 93 -19.46 -12.79 -10.74
N HIS A 94 -18.26 -13.10 -10.24
CA HIS A 94 -17.00 -13.00 -10.99
C HIS A 94 -16.74 -14.22 -11.89
N GLN A 95 -17.72 -14.52 -12.76
CA GLN A 95 -17.69 -15.60 -13.76
C GLN A 95 -17.04 -15.15 -15.09
N SER A 96 -16.97 -16.08 -16.05
CA SER A 96 -16.69 -15.80 -17.46
C SER A 96 -17.83 -16.33 -18.35
N PRO A 97 -18.73 -15.48 -18.87
CA PRO A 97 -18.77 -14.02 -18.73
C PRO A 97 -19.20 -13.56 -17.31
N PRO A 98 -18.81 -12.35 -16.87
CA PRO A 98 -19.22 -11.82 -15.57
C PRO A 98 -20.74 -11.64 -15.45
N LEU A 99 -21.26 -11.82 -14.24
CA LEU A 99 -22.68 -11.67 -13.91
C LEU A 99 -22.88 -10.53 -12.89
N ASN A 100 -24.11 -10.06 -12.74
CA ASN A 100 -24.50 -9.07 -11.73
C ASN A 100 -23.64 -7.80 -11.71
N ASN A 101 -23.23 -7.33 -12.90
CA ASN A 101 -22.34 -6.17 -13.09
C ASN A 101 -20.93 -6.32 -12.49
N ALA A 102 -20.47 -7.55 -12.22
CA ALA A 102 -19.06 -7.78 -11.97
C ALA A 102 -18.25 -7.36 -13.23
N PRO A 103 -17.14 -6.64 -13.08
CA PRO A 103 -16.39 -6.10 -14.22
C PRO A 103 -15.46 -7.12 -14.91
N TYR A 104 -15.14 -8.24 -14.24
CA TYR A 104 -14.20 -9.26 -14.73
C TYR A 104 -14.37 -10.59 -14.00
N SER A 105 -13.82 -11.65 -14.61
CA SER A 105 -13.66 -12.99 -14.03
C SER A 105 -12.61 -13.01 -12.91
N LEU A 106 -12.80 -13.88 -11.93
CA LEU A 106 -11.85 -14.22 -10.87
C LEU A 106 -11.76 -15.74 -10.66
N LEU A 107 -11.95 -16.52 -11.74
CA LEU A 107 -12.08 -17.97 -11.65
C LEU A 107 -10.74 -18.71 -11.55
N THR A 108 -9.67 -18.12 -12.08
CA THR A 108 -8.31 -18.68 -12.02
C THR A 108 -7.36 -17.73 -11.30
N TYR A 109 -6.21 -18.23 -10.88
CA TYR A 109 -5.20 -17.38 -10.27
C TYR A 109 -4.74 -16.25 -11.20
N GLU A 110 -4.54 -16.55 -12.49
CA GLU A 110 -4.12 -15.56 -13.50
C GLU A 110 -5.10 -14.39 -13.60
N ASP A 111 -6.40 -14.63 -13.40
CA ASP A 111 -7.40 -13.57 -13.40
C ASP A 111 -7.10 -12.50 -12.34
N THR A 112 -6.46 -12.85 -11.23
CA THR A 112 -6.07 -11.91 -10.15
C THR A 112 -4.81 -11.11 -10.50
N ARG A 113 -4.02 -11.60 -11.45
CA ARG A 113 -2.77 -11.00 -11.93
C ARG A 113 -2.98 -9.99 -13.03
N LEU A 114 -4.08 -10.12 -13.77
CA LEU A 114 -4.44 -9.18 -14.81
C LEU A 114 -4.64 -7.75 -14.27
N PRO A 115 -4.41 -6.71 -15.10
CA PRO A 115 -4.68 -5.34 -14.71
C PRO A 115 -6.18 -5.09 -14.43
N HIS A 116 -6.44 -4.14 -13.53
CA HIS A 116 -7.76 -3.64 -13.22
C HIS A 116 -8.15 -2.51 -14.19
N GLY A 117 -9.09 -2.80 -15.10
CA GLY A 117 -9.56 -1.84 -16.10
C GLY A 117 -8.43 -1.38 -17.02
N MET A 118 -8.29 -0.06 -17.20
CA MET A 118 -7.23 0.56 -18.01
C MET A 118 -5.99 0.96 -17.19
N THR A 119 -5.91 0.55 -15.93
CA THR A 119 -4.79 0.88 -15.03
C THR A 119 -3.69 -0.16 -15.13
N THR A 120 -2.52 0.11 -14.54
CA THR A 120 -1.44 -0.89 -14.34
C THR A 120 -1.60 -1.68 -13.04
N LYS A 121 -2.61 -1.35 -12.22
CA LYS A 121 -2.81 -1.99 -10.91
C LYS A 121 -3.32 -3.42 -11.10
N PRO A 122 -2.64 -4.44 -10.57
CA PRO A 122 -3.13 -5.81 -10.60
C PRO A 122 -4.46 -5.95 -9.84
N ARG A 123 -5.32 -6.87 -10.28
CA ARG A 123 -6.63 -7.08 -9.65
C ARG A 123 -6.53 -7.55 -8.20
N PHE A 124 -5.52 -8.33 -7.80
CA PHE A 124 -5.35 -8.74 -6.39
C PHE A 124 -5.18 -7.52 -5.46
N VAL A 125 -4.46 -6.47 -5.90
CA VAL A 125 -4.34 -5.22 -5.13
C VAL A 125 -5.72 -4.57 -4.98
N ARG A 126 -6.50 -4.53 -6.07
CA ARG A 126 -7.88 -4.01 -6.01
C ARG A 126 -8.78 -4.87 -5.12
N MET A 127 -8.61 -6.20 -5.12
CA MET A 127 -9.35 -7.11 -4.25
C MET A 127 -9.11 -6.76 -2.78
N ALA A 128 -7.87 -6.50 -2.39
CA ALA A 128 -7.53 -6.10 -1.02
C ALA A 128 -8.31 -4.83 -0.60
N GLU A 129 -8.27 -3.79 -1.44
CA GLU A 129 -8.97 -2.52 -1.17
C GLU A 129 -10.48 -2.71 -0.96
N VAL A 130 -11.14 -3.52 -1.81
CA VAL A 130 -12.61 -3.69 -1.77
C VAL A 130 -13.06 -4.66 -0.69
N VAL A 131 -12.24 -5.66 -0.34
CA VAL A 131 -12.52 -6.59 0.76
C VAL A 131 -12.26 -5.90 2.10
N GLU A 132 -11.16 -5.18 2.24
CA GLU A 132 -10.81 -4.46 3.47
C GLU A 132 -11.88 -3.43 3.83
N SER A 133 -12.30 -2.62 2.85
CA SER A 133 -13.37 -1.63 3.01
C SER A 133 -14.77 -2.22 3.22
N GLY A 134 -14.94 -3.54 3.03
CA GLY A 134 -16.25 -4.22 3.11
C GLY A 134 -17.19 -3.89 1.93
N PHE A 135 -16.66 -3.32 0.84
CA PHE A 135 -17.44 -3.06 -0.37
C PHE A 135 -17.80 -4.35 -1.12
N MET A 136 -16.92 -5.35 -1.05
CA MET A 136 -17.16 -6.67 -1.62
C MET A 136 -17.27 -7.74 -0.52
N PRO A 137 -18.16 -8.74 -0.69
CA PRO A 137 -19.07 -8.93 -1.82
C PRO A 137 -20.24 -7.93 -1.85
N LEU A 138 -20.77 -7.61 -3.04
CA LEU A 138 -21.98 -6.79 -3.15
C LEU A 138 -23.18 -7.58 -2.58
N MET A 139 -24.06 -6.89 -1.86
CA MET A 139 -25.32 -7.44 -1.31
C MET A 139 -25.16 -8.53 -0.24
N ALA A 140 -23.94 -8.80 0.22
CA ALA A 140 -23.66 -9.72 1.30
C ALA A 140 -22.53 -9.18 2.19
N THR A 141 -22.42 -9.70 3.40
CA THR A 141 -21.29 -9.43 4.28
C THR A 141 -20.37 -10.64 4.25
N LEU A 142 -19.08 -10.43 3.95
CA LEU A 142 -18.09 -11.49 4.06
C LEU A 142 -17.90 -11.85 5.55
N PRO A 143 -18.01 -13.14 5.94
CA PRO A 143 -17.70 -13.55 7.31
C PRO A 143 -16.28 -13.13 7.70
N GLU A 144 -16.08 -12.68 8.94
CA GLU A 144 -14.79 -12.14 9.38
C GLU A 144 -13.62 -13.13 9.23
N ALA A 145 -13.88 -14.43 9.47
CA ALA A 145 -12.87 -15.47 9.27
C ALA A 145 -12.44 -15.58 7.80
N ASP A 146 -13.40 -15.56 6.87
CA ASP A 146 -13.14 -15.64 5.43
C ASP A 146 -12.48 -14.37 4.90
N LYS A 147 -12.86 -13.21 5.45
CA LYS A 147 -12.21 -11.93 5.19
C LYS A 147 -10.75 -11.98 5.57
N GLN A 148 -10.42 -12.49 6.75
CA GLN A 148 -9.04 -12.56 7.21
C GLN A 148 -8.20 -13.50 6.34
N ILE A 149 -8.73 -14.65 5.93
CA ILE A 149 -8.06 -15.57 4.99
C ILE A 149 -7.66 -14.84 3.70
N LEU A 150 -8.59 -14.07 3.10
CA LEU A 150 -8.30 -13.30 1.89
C LEU A 150 -7.28 -12.19 2.15
N LEU A 151 -7.43 -11.40 3.22
CA LEU A 151 -6.53 -10.28 3.49
C LEU A 151 -5.12 -10.75 3.82
N ASP A 152 -4.96 -11.85 4.54
CA ASP A 152 -3.67 -12.47 4.82
C ASP A 152 -3.00 -12.88 3.52
N TRP A 153 -3.69 -13.61 2.65
CA TRP A 153 -3.16 -14.00 1.35
C TRP A 153 -2.81 -12.78 0.48
N LEU A 154 -3.71 -11.81 0.37
CA LEU A 154 -3.50 -10.60 -0.44
C LEU A 154 -2.33 -9.74 0.08
N SER A 155 -2.07 -9.75 1.40
CA SER A 155 -0.91 -9.08 2.00
C SER A 155 0.43 -9.73 1.61
N THR A 156 0.41 -11.01 1.23
CA THR A 156 1.58 -11.72 0.67
C THR A 156 1.75 -11.53 -0.84
N CYS A 157 1.19 -10.46 -1.40
CA CYS A 157 1.10 -10.28 -2.86
C CYS A 157 0.26 -11.35 -3.56
N GLY A 158 -0.56 -12.09 -2.81
CA GLY A 158 -1.38 -13.18 -3.31
C GLY A 158 -0.58 -14.40 -3.77
N LEU A 159 0.60 -14.68 -3.22
CA LEU A 159 1.49 -15.77 -3.69
C LEU A 159 0.72 -17.07 -4.00
N PRO A 160 1.11 -17.80 -5.06
CA PRO A 160 0.44 -19.04 -5.42
C PRO A 160 0.76 -20.13 -4.40
N ALA A 161 -0.04 -21.18 -4.38
CA ALA A 161 0.22 -22.38 -3.60
C ALA A 161 1.48 -23.11 -4.11
N GLU A 162 2.25 -23.65 -3.18
CA GLU A 162 3.35 -24.56 -3.48
C GLU A 162 2.80 -25.98 -3.73
N GLY A 163 2.96 -26.52 -4.94
CA GLY A 163 2.53 -27.89 -5.28
C GLY A 163 1.20 -27.96 -6.03
N MET A 164 0.34 -28.94 -5.70
CA MET A 164 -1.01 -29.04 -6.25
C MET A 164 -1.91 -28.17 -5.37
N GLY A 165 -2.17 -26.92 -5.76
CA GLY A 165 -3.16 -26.13 -5.05
C GLY A 165 -4.58 -26.60 -5.37
N CYS A 166 -5.57 -25.72 -5.26
CA CYS A 166 -6.99 -26.11 -5.32
C CYS A 166 -7.77 -25.57 -6.52
N GLU A 167 -7.09 -25.05 -7.55
CA GLU A 167 -7.75 -24.59 -8.79
C GLU A 167 -7.91 -25.69 -9.84
#